data_AF-A0A929W1L9-F1
#
_entry.id   AF-A0A929W1L9-F1
#
_cell.length_a   1.000
_cell.length_b   1.000
_cell.length_c   1.000
_cell.angle_alpha   90.00
_cell.angle_beta   90.00
_cell.angle_gamma   90.00
#
_symmetry.space_group_name_H-M   'P 1'
#
loop_
_entity.id
_entity.type
_entity.pdbx_description
1 polymer ?
#
loop_
_entity_poly.entity_id
_entity_poly.type
_entity_poly.pdbx_seq_one_letter_code
_entity_poly.pdbx_strand_id
1 'polypeptide(L)' 'AQRFYIAYARLWGQNITEAEVRRLTKLDPHSLGILRVNQALRNLDTFHQAFHIRPADKMYLAPSSRVIVW' A
#
# COMPACT_ATOMS: atom_id res chain seq x y z
N ALA A 1 11.01 13.12 -1.20
CA ALA A 1 10.47 11.81 -0.77
C ALA A 1 9.59 11.11 -1.83
N GLN A 2 8.68 11.80 -2.53
CA GLN A 2 7.69 11.20 -3.45
C GLN A 2 8.21 10.13 -4.43
N ARG A 3 9.38 10.35 -5.06
CA ARG A 3 9.96 9.41 -6.05
C ARG A 3 10.19 8.01 -5.49
N PHE A 4 10.57 7.88 -4.21
CA PHE A 4 10.74 6.58 -3.55
C PHE A 4 9.44 5.79 -3.53
N TYR A 5 8.34 6.42 -3.09
CA TYR A 5 7.04 5.77 -3.00
C TYR A 5 6.46 5.42 -4.38
N ILE A 6 6.67 6.28 -5.38
CA ILE A 6 6.26 6.00 -6.76
C ILE A 6 7.05 4.81 -7.31
N ALA A 7 8.36 4.74 -7.07
CA ALA A 7 9.19 3.61 -7.48
C ALA A 7 8.76 2.30 -6.77
N TYR A 8 8.50 2.36 -5.47
CA TYR A 8 7.98 1.21 -4.70
C TYR A 8 6.62 0.73 -5.23
N ALA A 9 5.71 1.65 -5.58
CA ALA A 9 4.43 1.29 -6.17
C ALA A 9 4.59 0.64 -7.56
N ARG A 10 5.54 1.13 -8.38
CA ARG A 10 5.85 0.55 -9.69
C ARG A 10 6.44 -0.86 -9.60
N LEU A 11 7.29 -1.13 -8.61
CA LEU A 11 7.87 -2.46 -8.37
C LEU A 11 6.79 -3.54 -8.18
N TRP A 12 5.70 -3.20 -7.48
CA TRP A 12 4.60 -4.12 -7.19
C TRP A 12 3.39 -3.96 -8.13
N GLY A 13 3.55 -3.24 -9.24
CA GLY A 13 2.50 -3.08 -10.23
C GLY A 13 2.07 -4.46 -10.77
N GLN A 14 0.78 -4.75 -10.69
CA GLN A 14 0.22 -6.02 -11.18
C GLN A 14 -1.01 -5.76 -12.03
N ASN A 15 -1.10 -6.47 -13.16
CA ASN A 15 -2.30 -6.58 -13.97
C ASN A 15 -2.57 -8.08 -14.20
N ILE A 16 -3.50 -8.63 -13.43
CA ILE A 16 -3.79 -10.06 -13.39
C ILE A 16 -5.30 -10.28 -13.45
N THR A 17 -5.72 -11.43 -13.96
CA THR A 17 -7.15 -11.78 -14.10
C THR A 17 -7.80 -11.97 -12.74
N GLU A 18 -9.13 -11.84 -12.66
CA GLU A 18 -9.84 -12.15 -11.42
C GLU A 18 -9.67 -13.60 -10.96
N ALA A 19 -9.52 -14.53 -11.91
CA ALA A 19 -9.25 -15.93 -11.60
C ALA A 19 -7.91 -16.07 -10.87
N GLU A 20 -6.89 -15.33 -11.32
CA GLU A 20 -5.58 -15.32 -10.67
C GLU A 20 -5.61 -14.59 -9.32
N VAL A 21 -6.36 -13.49 -9.20
CA VAL A 21 -6.61 -12.83 -7.91
C VAL A 21 -7.17 -13.86 -6.92
N ARG A 22 -8.23 -14.60 -7.29
CA ARG A 22 -8.82 -15.64 -6.45
C ARG A 22 -7.87 -16.78 -6.12
N ARG A 23 -7.01 -17.18 -7.06
CA ARG A 23 -6.02 -18.24 -6.87
C ARG A 23 -4.93 -17.80 -5.88
N LEU A 24 -4.32 -16.64 -6.09
CA LEU A 24 -3.26 -16.10 -5.23
C LEU A 24 -3.77 -15.84 -3.82
N THR A 25 -4.97 -15.28 -3.66
CA THR A 25 -5.58 -15.09 -2.32
C THR A 25 -5.73 -16.40 -1.53
N LYS A 26 -5.82 -17.56 -2.20
CA LYS A 26 -5.96 -18.87 -1.54
C LYS A 26 -4.63 -19.60 -1.32
N LEU A 27 -3.66 -19.40 -2.20
CA LEU A 27 -2.46 -20.25 -2.28
C LEU A 27 -1.15 -19.52 -1.96
N ASP A 28 -1.10 -18.20 -2.13
CA ASP A 28 0.09 -17.41 -1.90
C ASP A 28 0.03 -16.76 -0.52
N PRO A 29 1.03 -16.95 0.38
CA PRO A 29 1.06 -16.27 1.66
C PRO A 29 1.26 -14.75 1.55
N HIS A 30 1.68 -14.24 0.38
CA HIS A 30 1.89 -12.82 0.16
C HIS A 30 0.59 -12.11 -0.21
N SER A 31 0.39 -10.91 0.35
CA SER A 31 -0.65 -10.00 -0.08
C SER A 31 -0.52 -9.65 -1.57
N LEU A 32 -1.65 -9.39 -2.24
CA LEU A 32 -1.68 -8.88 -3.62
C LEU A 32 -0.94 -7.54 -3.73
N GLY A 33 -0.36 -7.24 -4.89
CA GLY A 33 0.48 -6.05 -5.12
C GLY A 33 -0.19 -4.74 -4.70
N ILE A 34 -1.48 -4.56 -5.01
CA ILE A 34 -2.24 -3.38 -4.57
C ILE A 34 -2.30 -3.24 -3.04
N LEU A 35 -2.39 -4.35 -2.31
CA LEU A 35 -2.40 -4.36 -0.84
C LEU A 35 -0.98 -4.22 -0.28
N ARG A 36 0.04 -4.80 -0.92
CA ARG A 36 1.46 -4.60 -0.55
C ARG A 36 1.88 -3.14 -0.61
N VAL A 37 1.29 -2.37 -1.53
CA VAL A 37 1.54 -0.93 -1.66
C VAL A 37 0.63 -0.16 -0.72
N ASN A 38 -0.69 -0.26 -0.89
CA ASN A 38 -1.59 0.67 -0.23
C ASN A 38 -1.71 0.45 1.27
N GLN A 39 -1.65 -0.81 1.75
CA GLN A 39 -1.71 -1.08 3.18
C GLN A 39 -0.39 -0.79 3.88
N ALA A 40 0.75 -1.01 3.22
CA ALA A 40 2.05 -0.69 3.82
C ALA A 40 2.26 0.83 3.92
N LEU A 41 2.10 1.57 2.82
CA LEU A 41 2.50 2.98 2.76
C LEU A 41 1.65 3.91 3.62
N ARG A 42 0.35 3.62 3.79
CA ARG A 42 -0.55 4.43 4.65
C ARG A 42 -0.20 4.39 6.14
N ASN A 43 0.67 3.46 6.58
CA ASN A 43 1.17 3.43 7.95
C ASN A 43 2.35 4.39 8.19
N LEU A 44 2.97 4.93 7.14
CA LEU A 44 4.20 5.71 7.25
C LEU A 44 3.91 7.21 7.27
N ASP A 45 4.27 7.89 8.36
CA ASP A 45 4.13 9.34 8.50
C ASP A 45 4.79 10.11 7.34
N THR A 46 5.95 9.63 6.90
CA THR A 46 6.73 10.18 5.78
C THR A 46 5.98 10.08 4.45
N PHE A 47 5.11 9.08 4.27
CA PHE A 47 4.25 8.97 3.09
C PHE A 47 3.12 10.01 3.12
N HIS A 48 2.47 10.20 4.28
CA HIS A 48 1.46 11.26 4.46
C HIS A 48 2.04 12.64 4.18
N GLN A 49 3.25 12.92 4.68
CA GLN A 49 3.96 14.18 4.44
C GLN A 49 4.34 14.35 2.97
N ALA A 50 4.85 13.30 2.31
CA ALA A 50 5.33 13.40 0.94
C ALA A 50 4.22 13.75 -0.07
N PHE A 51 2.98 13.35 0.19
CA PHE A 51 1.84 13.59 -0.71
C PHE A 51 0.79 14.54 -0.13
N HIS A 52 1.07 15.17 1.01
CA HIS A 52 0.15 16.08 1.70
C HIS A 52 -1.24 15.43 1.94
N ILE A 53 -1.25 14.18 2.41
CA ILE A 53 -2.48 13.41 2.64
C ILE A 53 -3.26 14.01 3.81
N ARG A 54 -4.56 14.25 3.59
CA ARG A 54 -5.50 14.83 4.54
C ARG A 54 -6.54 13.79 4.96
N PRO A 55 -7.27 13.99 6.08
CA PRO A 55 -8.28 13.06 6.56
C PRO A 55 -9.34 12.61 5.55
N ALA A 56 -9.65 13.45 4.55
CA ALA A 56 -10.63 13.14 3.50
C ALA A 56 -10.06 12.26 2.36
N ASP A 57 -8.74 12.10 2.28
CA ASP A 57 -8.10 11.37 1.19
C ASP A 57 -8.14 9.85 1.45
N LYS A 58 -8.34 9.05 0.39
CA LYS A 58 -8.51 7.57 0.50
C LYS A 58 -7.35 6.84 1.18
N MET A 59 -6.15 7.40 1.08
CA MET A 59 -4.93 6.83 1.65
C MET A 59 -4.67 7.28 3.10
N TYR A 60 -5.57 8.08 3.68
CA TYR A 60 -5.45 8.49 5.07
C TYR A 60 -5.62 7.31 6.05
N LEU A 61 -4.81 7.32 7.10
CA LEU A 61 -4.94 6.47 8.26
C LEU A 61 -4.56 7.31 9.47
N ALA A 62 -5.44 7.36 10.47
CA ALA A 62 -5.23 8.12 11.69
C ALA A 62 -3.91 7.66 12.36
N PRO A 63 -3.11 8.57 12.94
CA PRO A 63 -1.84 8.21 13.58
C PRO A 63 -1.98 7.06 14.60
N SER A 64 -3.06 7.06 15.39
CA SER A 64 -3.35 6.01 16.39
C SER A 64 -3.71 4.64 15.80
N SER A 65 -4.04 4.57 14.50
CA SER A 65 -4.34 3.33 13.80
C SER A 65 -3.18 2.85 12.93
N ARG A 66 -2.05 3.57 12.90
CA ARG A 66 -0.86 3.18 12.14
C ARG A 66 -0.13 2.07 12.89
N VAL A 67 0.27 1.05 12.17
CA VAL A 67 1.05 -0.08 12.69
C VAL A 67 2.49 0.06 12.20
N ILE A 68 3.40 0.32 13.15
CA ILE A 68 4.84 0.32 12.96
C ILE A 68 5.41 -0.70 13.93
N VAL A 69 6.11 -1.70 13.41
CA VAL A 69 6.59 -2.86 14.20
C VAL A 69 8.03 -2.69 14.64
N TRP A 70 8.88 -2.17 13.73
CA TRP A 70 10.32 -2.04 13.92
C TRP A 70 10.72 -0.59 14.17
#